data_AF-A0A836BWH4-F1
#
_entry.id   AF-A0A836BWH4-F1
#
_cell.length_a   1.000
_cell.length_b   1.000
_cell.length_c   1.000
_cell.angle_alpha   90.00
_cell.angle_beta   90.00
_cell.angle_gamma   90.00
#
_symmetry.space_group_name_H-M   'P 1'
#
loop_
_entity.id
_entity.type
_entity.pdbx_description
1 polymer ?
#
loop_
_entity_poly.entity_id
_entity_poly.type
_entity_poly.pdbx_seq_one_letter_code
_entity_poly.pdbx_strand_id
1 'polypeptide(L)'
;MRSPPAVPFPFCECNRTVGTVPFEFSTTVTTKRSGANRLYCMKLYATDCIDPKNSCCNQNLAKIEWWTKDACRGSVKATYMDGVKVDQQWDTGTFKIPGLNLPRSAVPPQGREICLELLSTGTCPTLKTFCAKSDRGVCYYSAFNTDKDCCPVQTVDNL
;
A
#
# COMPACT_ATOMS: atom_id res chain seq x y z
N MET A 1 0.29 -8.16 29.35
CA MET A 1 0.02 -8.21 27.90
C MET A 1 1.21 -7.59 27.19
N ARG A 2 1.91 -8.33 26.33
CA ARG A 2 3.11 -7.82 25.64
C ARG A 2 2.61 -7.01 24.45
N SER A 3 2.76 -5.68 24.47
CA SER A 3 2.42 -4.85 23.31
C SER A 3 3.11 -5.42 22.08
N PRO A 4 2.42 -5.56 20.94
CA PRO A 4 3.08 -5.92 19.69
C PRO A 4 4.29 -4.99 19.49
N PRO A 5 5.45 -5.50 19.05
CA PRO A 5 6.58 -4.63 18.76
C PRO A 5 6.10 -3.50 17.84
N ALA A 6 6.44 -2.26 18.20
CA ALA A 6 6.17 -1.12 17.34
C ALA A 6 6.73 -1.42 15.95
N VAL A 7 5.86 -1.38 14.94
CA VAL A 7 6.27 -1.58 13.55
C VAL A 7 7.06 -0.34 13.16
N PRO A 8 8.37 -0.44 12.84
CA PRO A 8 9.19 0.74 12.55
C PRO A 8 8.76 1.46 11.28
N PHE A 9 8.03 0.77 10.39
CA PHE A 9 7.46 1.29 9.16
C PHE A 9 6.19 2.14 9.40
N PRO A 10 5.97 3.24 8.64
CA PRO A 10 6.89 3.84 7.66
C PRO A 10 8.12 4.43 8.34
N PHE A 11 9.25 4.58 7.64
CA PHE A 11 10.51 5.01 8.26
C PHE A 11 10.63 6.52 8.51
N CYS A 12 9.51 7.23 8.48
CA CYS A 12 9.39 8.66 8.78
C CYS A 12 8.53 8.90 10.03
N GLU A 13 8.66 10.11 10.57
CA GLU A 13 7.79 10.60 11.65
C GLU A 13 6.52 11.20 11.06
N CYS A 14 5.37 10.66 11.46
CA CYS A 14 4.04 11.08 11.03
C CYS A 14 3.00 10.42 11.93
N ASN A 15 1.78 10.95 11.93
CA ASN A 15 0.64 10.39 12.65
C ASN A 15 0.21 9.05 12.06
N ARG A 16 0.49 7.95 12.76
CA ARG A 16 0.18 6.57 12.33
C ARG A 16 -1.20 6.08 12.75
N THR A 17 -2.06 6.96 13.28
CA THR A 17 -3.37 6.57 13.82
C THR A 17 -4.28 6.12 12.68
N VAL A 18 -4.72 4.86 12.73
CA VAL A 18 -5.63 4.25 11.74
C VAL A 18 -6.92 5.05 11.65
N GLY A 19 -7.40 5.24 10.43
CA GLY A 19 -8.63 5.98 10.12
C GLY A 19 -8.53 7.51 10.27
N THR A 20 -7.33 8.08 10.45
CA THR A 20 -7.15 9.54 10.32
C THR A 20 -7.11 10.01 8.87
N VAL A 21 -6.64 9.14 7.96
CA VAL A 21 -6.65 9.33 6.51
C VAL A 21 -7.76 8.44 5.92
N PRO A 22 -8.63 8.95 5.01
CA PRO A 22 -9.83 8.24 4.55
C PRO A 22 -9.55 7.26 3.40
N PHE A 23 -8.41 6.58 3.39
CA PHE A 23 -8.00 5.72 2.27
C PHE A 23 -7.47 4.39 2.76
N GLU A 24 -8.15 3.30 2.40
CA GLU A 24 -7.86 1.97 2.93
C GLU A 24 -8.00 0.90 1.85
N PHE A 25 -7.09 -0.06 1.83
CA PHE A 25 -7.24 -1.26 1.01
C PHE A 25 -8.17 -2.29 1.64
N SER A 26 -8.88 -3.05 0.79
CA SER A 26 -9.41 -4.36 1.15
C SER A 26 -8.29 -5.23 1.71
N THR A 27 -8.57 -5.98 2.78
CA THR A 27 -7.64 -6.97 3.30
C THR A 27 -7.31 -8.05 2.27
N THR A 28 -8.31 -8.45 1.47
CA THR A 28 -8.14 -9.47 0.43
C THR A 28 -7.34 -8.95 -0.76
N VAL A 29 -6.34 -9.75 -1.17
CA VAL A 29 -5.63 -9.59 -2.44
C VAL A 29 -6.14 -10.62 -3.44
N THR A 30 -6.28 -10.22 -4.70
CA THR A 30 -6.65 -11.13 -5.82
C THR A 30 -5.46 -11.31 -6.75
N THR A 31 -5.17 -12.55 -7.15
CA THR A 31 -4.21 -12.83 -8.23
C THR A 31 -4.95 -12.85 -9.57
N LYS A 32 -4.87 -11.76 -10.34
CA LYS A 32 -5.56 -11.63 -11.65
C LYS A 32 -4.85 -12.31 -12.80
N ARG A 33 -3.55 -12.55 -12.68
CA ARG A 33 -2.74 -13.27 -13.66
C ARG A 33 -1.76 -14.16 -12.95
N SER A 34 -1.74 -15.44 -13.31
CA SER A 34 -0.86 -16.48 -12.79
C SER A 34 -0.20 -17.20 -13.97
N GLY A 35 0.80 -16.57 -14.58
CA GLY A 35 1.57 -17.11 -15.69
C GLY A 35 3.03 -16.68 -15.58
N ALA A 36 3.60 -16.17 -16.68
CA ALA A 36 4.97 -15.65 -16.70
C ALA A 36 5.22 -14.54 -15.65
N ASN A 37 4.26 -13.64 -15.42
CA ASN A 37 4.32 -12.70 -14.30
C ASN A 37 3.02 -12.77 -13.50
N ARG A 38 3.12 -12.53 -12.20
CA ARG A 38 1.96 -12.53 -11.31
C ARG A 38 1.45 -11.11 -11.13
N LEU A 39 0.14 -10.92 -11.30
CA LEU A 39 -0.51 -9.63 -11.10
C LEU A 39 -1.37 -9.70 -9.83
N TYR A 40 -0.92 -9.06 -8.76
CA TYR A 40 -1.58 -9.02 -7.46
C TYR A 40 -2.36 -7.71 -7.33
N CYS A 41 -3.67 -7.78 -7.16
CA CYS A 41 -4.54 -6.61 -7.12
C CYS A 41 -5.29 -6.50 -5.78
N MET A 42 -5.48 -5.28 -5.31
CA MET A 42 -6.21 -4.92 -4.11
C MET A 42 -7.13 -3.72 -4.39
N LYS A 43 -8.24 -3.61 -3.65
CA LYS A 43 -9.22 -2.52 -3.82
C LYS A 43 -8.97 -1.43 -2.80
N LEU A 44 -8.70 -0.22 -3.26
CA LEU A 44 -8.62 0.98 -2.44
C LEU A 44 -10.01 1.62 -2.32
N TYR A 45 -10.46 1.83 -1.11
CA TYR A 45 -11.73 2.49 -0.79
C TYR A 45 -11.49 3.84 -0.13
N ALA A 46 -12.50 4.70 -0.27
CA ALA A 46 -12.64 5.91 0.51
C ALA A 46 -13.54 5.61 1.71
N THR A 47 -13.01 5.79 2.93
CA THR A 47 -13.72 5.53 4.19
C THR A 47 -14.01 6.83 4.93
N ASP A 48 -14.87 6.77 5.95
CA ASP A 48 -15.01 7.88 6.90
C ASP A 48 -13.83 7.88 7.87
N CYS A 49 -13.34 9.08 8.19
CA CYS A 49 -12.31 9.22 9.21
C CYS A 49 -12.89 9.01 10.60
N ILE A 50 -12.05 8.56 11.54
CA ILE A 50 -12.42 8.43 12.96
C ILE A 50 -12.83 9.78 13.58
N ASP A 51 -12.27 10.87 13.08
CA ASP A 51 -12.62 12.24 13.42
C ASP A 51 -12.63 13.09 12.13
N PRO A 52 -13.82 13.50 11.64
CA PRO A 52 -13.94 14.34 10.46
C PRO A 52 -13.27 15.72 10.57
N LYS A 53 -12.97 16.18 11.80
CA LYS A 53 -12.28 17.46 12.04
C LYS A 53 -10.76 17.32 12.04
N ASN A 54 -10.24 16.10 11.98
CA ASN A 54 -8.81 15.86 11.92
C ASN A 54 -8.21 16.46 10.64
N SER A 55 -7.06 17.13 10.74
CA SER A 55 -6.38 17.77 9.61
C SER A 55 -6.02 16.80 8.49
N CYS A 56 -5.82 15.52 8.81
CA CYS A 56 -5.55 14.45 7.86
C CYS A 56 -6.78 14.07 7.00
N CYS A 57 -7.99 14.32 7.50
CA CYS A 57 -9.20 13.69 6.97
C CYS A 57 -9.63 14.23 5.60
N ASN A 58 -9.45 15.53 5.38
CA ASN A 58 -9.92 16.22 4.16
C ASN A 58 -8.81 16.43 3.13
N GLN A 59 -7.73 15.64 3.22
CA GLN A 59 -6.61 15.72 2.29
C GLN A 59 -6.65 14.61 1.25
N ASN A 60 -5.95 14.85 0.15
CA ASN A 60 -5.80 13.87 -0.91
C ASN A 60 -4.82 12.78 -0.49
N LEU A 61 -4.98 11.59 -1.08
CA LEU A 61 -3.97 10.55 -1.02
C LEU A 61 -2.77 10.95 -1.89
N ALA A 62 -1.64 11.24 -1.27
CA ALA A 62 -0.43 11.66 -1.96
C ALA A 62 0.37 10.47 -2.50
N LYS A 63 0.50 9.43 -1.68
CA LYS A 63 1.27 8.23 -2.00
C LYS A 63 0.81 7.06 -1.16
N ILE A 64 1.17 5.86 -1.64
CA ILE A 64 1.04 4.62 -0.88
C ILE A 64 2.43 3.98 -0.80
N GLU A 65 2.80 3.48 0.38
CA GLU A 65 4.05 2.76 0.61
C GLU A 65 3.76 1.37 1.15
N TRP A 66 4.59 0.39 0.77
CA TRP A 66 4.60 -0.95 1.34
C TRP A 66 5.94 -1.24 2.00
N TRP A 67 5.91 -1.96 3.11
CA TRP A 67 7.12 -2.45 3.77
C TRP A 67 7.63 -3.71 3.06
N THR A 68 8.75 -3.56 2.35
CA THR A 68 9.30 -4.57 1.45
C THR A 68 10.74 -4.94 1.79
N LYS A 69 11.25 -6.00 1.15
CA LYS A 69 12.68 -6.32 1.20
C LYS A 69 13.41 -5.61 0.06
N ASP A 70 14.57 -5.02 0.33
CA ASP A 70 15.38 -4.32 -0.69
C ASP A 70 15.75 -5.19 -1.89
N ALA A 71 15.99 -6.47 -1.64
CA ALA A 71 16.30 -7.45 -2.69
C ALA A 71 15.18 -7.63 -3.73
N CYS A 72 13.97 -7.15 -3.44
CA CYS A 72 12.82 -7.23 -4.33
C CYS A 72 12.75 -6.11 -5.37
N ARG A 73 13.66 -5.12 -5.35
CA ARG A 73 13.61 -3.95 -6.26
C ARG A 73 13.46 -4.32 -7.73
N GLY A 74 14.25 -5.29 -8.18
CA GLY A 74 14.21 -5.80 -9.56
C GLY A 74 13.04 -6.74 -9.87
N SER A 75 12.20 -7.09 -8.89
CA SER A 75 11.09 -8.03 -9.07
C SER A 75 9.77 -7.34 -9.47
N VAL A 76 9.63 -6.04 -9.22
CA VAL A 76 8.42 -5.29 -9.63
C VAL A 76 8.59 -4.78 -11.05
N LYS A 77 7.85 -5.38 -11.98
CA LYS A 77 7.88 -4.98 -13.39
C LYS A 77 7.07 -3.72 -13.65
N ALA A 78 5.89 -3.62 -13.06
CA ALA A 78 4.97 -2.52 -13.26
C ALA A 78 3.92 -2.47 -12.16
N THR A 79 3.32 -1.29 -12.01
CA THR A 79 2.22 -1.02 -11.10
C THR A 79 1.11 -0.33 -11.86
N TYR A 80 -0.13 -0.65 -11.52
CA TYR A 80 -1.30 -0.15 -12.23
C TYR A 80 -2.36 0.37 -11.25
N MET A 81 -3.03 1.45 -11.63
CA MET A 81 -4.27 1.93 -11.01
C MET A 81 -5.39 1.84 -12.06
N ASP A 82 -6.43 1.05 -11.78
CA ASP A 82 -7.52 0.75 -12.71
C ASP A 82 -7.05 0.31 -14.11
N GLY A 83 -5.98 -0.49 -14.15
CA GLY A 83 -5.38 -0.99 -15.40
C GLY A 83 -4.46 0.02 -16.12
N VAL A 84 -4.42 1.28 -15.68
CA VAL A 84 -3.48 2.28 -16.20
C VAL A 84 -2.16 2.18 -15.44
N LYS A 85 -1.04 2.08 -16.17
CA LYS A 85 0.29 2.02 -15.55
C LYS A 85 0.57 3.32 -14.80
N VAL A 86 1.02 3.21 -13.56
CA VAL A 86 1.41 4.35 -12.70
C VAL A 86 2.89 4.29 -12.34
N ASP A 87 3.42 5.42 -11.93
CA ASP A 87 4.80 5.52 -11.46
C ASP A 87 5.01 4.70 -10.18
N GLN A 88 6.23 4.18 -10.05
CA GLN A 88 6.66 3.43 -8.88
C GLN A 88 8.07 3.86 -8.50
N GLN A 89 8.36 3.90 -7.20
CA GLN A 89 9.66 4.26 -6.67
C GLN A 89 10.06 3.32 -5.54
N TRP A 90 11.32 3.40 -5.14
CA TRP A 90 11.92 2.59 -4.09
C TRP A 90 12.76 3.46 -3.17
N ASP A 91 12.64 3.21 -1.87
CA ASP A 91 13.61 3.60 -0.85
C ASP A 91 14.08 2.35 -0.10
N THR A 92 15.02 2.50 0.83
CA THR A 92 15.44 1.42 1.72
C THR A 92 14.25 0.81 2.46
N GLY A 93 14.04 -0.48 2.26
CA GLY A 93 12.96 -1.28 2.81
C GLY A 93 11.57 -0.91 2.31
N THR A 94 11.43 -0.08 1.28
CA THR A 94 10.12 0.50 0.90
C THR A 94 9.90 0.51 -0.60
N PHE A 95 8.76 -0.03 -1.01
CA PHE A 95 8.19 0.17 -2.34
C PHE A 95 7.07 1.21 -2.26
N LYS A 96 6.98 2.13 -3.23
CA LYS A 96 5.96 3.19 -3.19
C LYS A 96 5.37 3.52 -4.55
N ILE A 97 4.11 3.95 -4.52
CA ILE A 97 3.39 4.59 -5.63
C ILE A 97 3.22 6.07 -5.25
N PRO A 98 4.09 6.96 -5.75
CA PRO A 98 4.05 8.39 -5.43
C PRO A 98 3.06 9.15 -6.33
N GLY A 99 2.81 10.42 -6.01
CA GLY A 99 2.19 11.37 -6.94
C GLY A 99 0.74 11.06 -7.28
N LEU A 100 0.02 10.35 -6.40
CA LEU A 100 -1.37 9.95 -6.66
C LEU A 100 -2.31 11.16 -6.68
N ASN A 101 -2.12 12.10 -5.76
CA ASN A 101 -2.94 13.29 -5.55
C ASN A 101 -4.46 13.00 -5.66
N LEU A 102 -4.89 11.86 -5.12
CA LEU A 102 -6.22 11.32 -5.35
C LEU A 102 -7.18 11.87 -4.27
N PRO A 103 -8.15 12.73 -4.63
CA PRO A 103 -9.15 13.19 -3.68
C PRO A 103 -10.13 12.06 -3.33
N ARG A 104 -10.75 12.14 -2.15
CA ARG A 104 -11.72 11.14 -1.68
C ARG A 104 -12.87 10.95 -2.68
N SER A 105 -13.35 12.03 -3.28
CA SER A 105 -14.42 12.02 -4.28
C SER A 105 -14.06 11.30 -5.59
N ALA A 106 -12.77 11.10 -5.87
CA ALA A 106 -12.32 10.35 -7.04
C ALA A 106 -12.29 8.83 -6.80
N VAL A 107 -12.54 8.34 -5.58
CA VAL A 107 -12.67 6.91 -5.30
C VAL A 107 -14.15 6.53 -5.39
N PRO A 108 -14.57 5.71 -6.37
CA PRO A 108 -15.96 5.34 -6.51
C PRO A 108 -16.37 4.31 -5.44
N PRO A 109 -17.68 4.08 -5.21
CA PRO A 109 -18.16 3.14 -4.17
C PRO A 109 -17.59 1.73 -4.29
N GLN A 110 -17.37 1.24 -5.51
CA GLN A 110 -16.74 -0.06 -5.79
C GLN A 110 -15.21 -0.10 -5.57
N GLY A 111 -14.61 1.02 -5.15
CA GLY A 111 -13.18 1.19 -4.96
C GLY A 111 -12.39 1.35 -6.26
N ARG A 112 -11.17 1.87 -6.13
CA ARG A 112 -10.13 1.88 -7.16
C ARG A 112 -9.31 0.59 -7.06
N GLU A 113 -8.84 0.06 -8.17
CA GLU A 113 -7.99 -1.13 -8.16
C GLU A 113 -6.52 -0.77 -8.27
N ILE A 114 -5.69 -1.27 -7.36
CA ILE A 114 -4.23 -1.15 -7.41
C ILE A 114 -3.63 -2.52 -7.64
N CYS A 115 -2.80 -2.66 -8.66
CA CYS A 115 -2.16 -3.93 -9.01
C CYS A 115 -0.64 -3.83 -9.10
N LEU A 116 0.05 -4.82 -8.52
CA LEU A 116 1.50 -5.00 -8.58
C LEU A 116 1.83 -6.19 -9.47
N GLU A 117 2.62 -5.96 -10.52
CA GLU A 117 3.14 -7.02 -11.38
C GLU A 117 4.52 -7.47 -10.90
N LEU A 118 4.60 -8.71 -10.39
CA LEU A 118 5.83 -9.34 -9.96
C LEU A 118 6.35 -10.32 -11.02
N LEU A 119 7.63 -10.21 -11.35
CA LEU A 119 8.34 -11.11 -12.27
C LEU A 119 8.41 -12.50 -11.67
N SER A 120 8.01 -13.56 -12.40
CA SER A 120 8.15 -14.93 -11.88
C SER A 120 9.60 -15.37 -11.72
N THR A 121 10.52 -14.74 -12.47
CA THR A 121 11.96 -15.00 -12.45
C THR A 121 12.72 -14.06 -11.52
N GLY A 122 12.03 -13.12 -10.87
CA GLY A 122 12.63 -12.18 -9.93
C GLY A 122 12.90 -12.81 -8.57
N THR A 123 13.69 -12.13 -7.75
CA THR A 123 13.98 -12.50 -6.35
C THR A 123 12.71 -12.65 -5.50
N CYS A 124 11.67 -11.88 -5.82
CA CYS A 124 10.41 -11.84 -5.08
C CYS A 124 9.23 -12.01 -6.03
N PRO A 125 8.94 -13.24 -6.49
CA PRO A 125 7.89 -13.51 -7.48
C PRO A 125 6.47 -13.50 -6.88
N THR A 126 6.34 -13.34 -5.56
CA THR A 126 5.07 -13.38 -4.83
C THR A 126 4.97 -12.28 -3.78
N LEU A 127 3.77 -11.93 -3.32
CA LEU A 127 3.63 -10.99 -2.21
C LEU A 127 4.28 -11.51 -0.91
N LYS A 128 4.15 -12.81 -0.64
CA LYS A 128 4.86 -13.46 0.47
C LYS A 128 6.39 -13.30 0.42
N THR A 129 7.00 -13.27 -0.75
CA THR A 129 8.45 -13.05 -0.88
C THR A 129 8.80 -11.56 -0.89
N PHE A 130 7.92 -10.72 -1.42
CA PHE A 130 8.01 -9.26 -1.54
C PHE A 130 7.97 -8.51 -0.18
N CYS A 131 7.04 -8.87 0.70
CA CYS A 131 6.79 -8.14 1.94
C CYS A 131 7.80 -8.50 3.04
N ALA A 132 8.26 -7.50 3.81
CA ALA A 132 9.35 -7.64 4.77
C ALA A 132 9.00 -8.52 6.01
N LYS A 133 7.73 -8.56 6.41
CA LYS A 133 7.19 -9.30 7.57
C LYS A 133 6.11 -10.30 7.17
N SER A 134 6.39 -11.02 6.09
CA SER A 134 5.45 -11.94 5.49
C SER A 134 5.24 -13.24 6.26
N ASP A 135 6.07 -13.52 7.27
CA ASP A 135 5.90 -14.58 8.27
C ASP A 135 4.54 -14.51 8.98
N ARG A 136 3.92 -13.32 8.97
CA ARG A 136 2.60 -13.07 9.57
C ARG A 136 1.43 -13.21 8.60
N GLY A 137 1.66 -13.64 7.36
CA GLY A 137 0.61 -13.75 6.34
C GLY A 137 0.11 -12.41 5.78
N VAL A 138 0.76 -11.31 6.15
CA VAL A 138 0.35 -9.95 5.78
C VAL A 138 1.46 -9.14 5.11
N CYS A 139 1.06 -8.07 4.43
CA CYS A 139 1.89 -7.01 3.89
C CYS A 139 1.49 -5.69 4.53
N TYR A 140 2.43 -5.05 5.22
CA TYR A 140 2.21 -3.73 5.80
C TYR A 140 2.26 -2.66 4.70
N TYR A 141 1.32 -1.73 4.75
CA TYR A 141 1.30 -0.55 3.89
C TYR A 141 0.92 0.69 4.68
N SER A 142 1.20 1.86 4.11
CA SER A 142 0.78 3.15 4.64
C SER A 142 0.26 4.05 3.53
N ALA A 143 -0.87 4.71 3.80
CA ALA A 143 -1.48 5.71 2.94
C ALA A 143 -1.15 7.10 3.47
N PHE A 144 -0.53 7.94 2.65
CA PHE A 144 -0.08 9.27 3.08
C PHE A 144 -1.00 10.36 2.56
N ASN A 145 -1.32 11.33 3.41
CA ASN A 145 -1.95 12.57 2.98
C ASN A 145 -0.97 13.48 2.20
N THR A 146 -1.49 14.54 1.61
CA THR A 146 -0.73 15.56 0.86
C THR A 146 0.50 16.07 1.61
N ASP A 147 0.32 16.43 2.88
CA ASP A 147 1.38 17.03 3.70
C ASP A 147 2.38 15.97 4.25
N LYS A 148 2.03 14.68 4.13
CA LYS A 148 2.82 13.52 4.58
C LYS A 148 3.05 13.46 6.09
N ASP A 149 2.33 14.25 6.86
CA ASP A 149 2.31 14.22 8.33
C ASP A 149 1.31 13.19 8.88
N CYS A 150 0.50 12.55 8.03
CA CYS A 150 -0.40 11.47 8.39
C CYS A 150 -0.16 10.24 7.53
N CYS A 151 0.01 9.09 8.18
CA CYS A 151 0.53 7.87 7.58
C CYS A 151 0.04 6.62 8.34
N PRO A 152 -1.28 6.40 8.46
CA PRO A 152 -1.78 5.19 9.11
C PRO A 152 -1.12 3.93 8.55
N VAL A 153 -0.83 2.98 9.42
CA VAL A 153 -0.19 1.72 9.07
C VAL A 153 -1.23 0.61 9.13
N GLN A 154 -1.44 -0.03 7.99
CA GLN A 154 -2.46 -1.06 7.80
C GLN A 154 -1.87 -2.28 7.09
N THR A 155 -2.67 -3.32 6.93
CA THR A 155 -2.24 -4.59 6.35
C THR A 155 -3.19 -5.09 5.27
N VAL A 156 -2.63 -5.77 4.28
CA VAL A 156 -3.35 -6.65 3.35
C VAL A 156 -2.80 -8.07 3.44
N ASP A 157 -3.58 -9.07 3.05
CA ASP A 157 -3.14 -10.47 3.01
C ASP A 157 -2.09 -10.68 1.91
N ASN A 158 -1.12 -11.57 2.13
CA ASN A 158 0.05 -11.70 1.26
C ASN A 158 0.14 -12.98 0.41
N LEU A 159 -0.97 -13.71 0.26
CA LEU A 159 -1.19 -14.95 -0.53
C LEU A 159 0.06 -15.64 -1.11
#